data_AF-A0A377NBR8-F1
#
_entry.id   AF-A0A377NBR8-F1
#
_cell.length_a   1.000
_cell.length_b   1.000
_cell.length_c   1.000
_cell.angle_alpha   90.00
_cell.angle_beta   90.00
_cell.angle_gamma   90.00
#
_symmetry.space_group_name_H-M   'P 1'
#
loop_
_entity.id
_entity.type
_entity.pdbx_description
1 polymer ?
#
loop_
_entity_poly.entity_id
_entity_poly.type
_entity_poly.pdbx_seq_one_letter_code
_entity_poly.pdbx_strand_id
1 'polypeptide(L)' 'MAGTYGHESKNIQNSLGIYELSWHQSLQRLPRQRCLATGYSCRSQVKRIEGNGLRHPLQALLEMIP' A
#
# COMPACT_ATOMS: atom_id res chain seq x y z
N MET A 1 -9.45 0.07 4.98
CA MET A 1 -9.46 1.47 5.50
C MET A 1 -9.92 2.41 4.40
N ALA A 2 -10.73 3.41 4.73
CA ALA A 2 -11.22 4.40 3.77
C ALA A 2 -10.83 5.82 4.18
N GLY A 3 -10.62 6.69 3.19
CA GLY A 3 -10.31 8.11 3.41
C GLY A 3 -9.07 8.33 4.27
N THR A 4 -9.21 9.20 5.27
CA THR A 4 -8.13 9.65 6.16
C THR A 4 -7.95 8.78 7.40
N TYR A 5 -8.62 7.62 7.49
CA TYR A 5 -8.64 6.79 8.70
C TYR A 5 -7.25 6.59 9.33
N GLY A 6 -6.25 6.13 8.55
CA GLY A 6 -4.89 5.89 9.05
C GLY A 6 -4.04 7.16 9.27
N HIS A 7 -4.57 8.33 8.91
CA HIS A 7 -3.95 9.64 9.18
C HIS A 7 -4.46 10.29 10.46
N GLU A 8 -5.61 9.88 10.98
CA GLU A 8 -6.11 10.34 12.26
C GLU A 8 -5.25 9.80 13.40
N SER A 9 -4.78 10.68 14.30
CA SER A 9 -3.86 10.31 15.38
C SER A 9 -4.35 9.14 16.24
N LYS A 10 -5.66 9.11 16.54
CA LYS A 10 -6.31 8.04 17.31
C LYS A 10 -6.24 6.66 16.64
N ASN A 11 -6.07 6.62 15.32
CA ASN A 11 -6.09 5.39 14.53
C ASN A 11 -4.71 4.93 14.08
N ILE A 12 -3.63 5.66 14.42
CA ILE A 12 -2.27 5.34 13.95
C ILE A 12 -1.87 3.92 14.35
N GLN A 13 -2.03 3.56 15.62
CA GLN A 13 -1.64 2.22 16.10
C GLN A 13 -2.45 1.11 15.42
N ASN A 14 -3.77 1.29 15.29
CA ASN A 14 -4.60 0.30 14.61
C ASN A 14 -4.27 0.19 13.11
N SER A 15 -4.00 1.32 12.45
CA SER A 15 -3.54 1.36 11.06
C SER A 15 -2.23 0.58 10.89
N LEU A 16 -1.27 0.74 11.81
CA LEU A 16 -0.03 -0.05 11.80
C LEU A 16 -0.31 -1.55 11.99
N GLY A 17 -1.18 -1.92 12.93
CA GLY A 17 -1.57 -3.33 13.11
C GLY A 17 -2.21 -3.95 11.85
N ILE A 18 -3.09 -3.21 11.17
CA ILE A 18 -3.69 -3.66 9.90
C ILE A 18 -2.61 -3.82 8.81
N TYR A 19 -1.61 -2.92 8.77
CA TYR A 19 -0.49 -3.05 7.85
C TYR A 19 0.28 -4.35 8.05
N GLU A 20 0.64 -4.66 9.30
CA GLU A 20 1.38 -5.86 9.70
C GLU A 20 0.64 -7.15 9.31
N LEU A 21 -0.68 -7.17 9.48
CA LEU A 21 -1.54 -8.31 9.12
C LEU A 21 -1.80 -8.46 7.61
N SER A 22 -1.42 -7.48 6.79
CA SER A 22 -1.78 -7.44 5.37
C SER A 22 -0.59 -7.19 4.45
N TRP A 23 -0.27 -5.93 4.16
CA TRP A 23 0.73 -5.58 3.15
C TRP A 23 2.14 -5.97 3.57
N HIS A 24 2.47 -5.89 4.86
CA HIS A 24 3.81 -6.19 5.36
C HIS A 24 4.30 -7.58 4.91
N GLN A 25 3.51 -8.63 5.17
CA GLN A 25 3.87 -10.01 4.82
C GLN A 25 3.98 -10.25 3.32
N SER A 26 3.16 -9.58 2.52
CA SER A 26 3.21 -9.70 1.06
C SER A 26 4.46 -9.04 0.49
N LEU A 27 4.83 -7.87 1.03
CA LEU A 27 6.00 -7.11 0.59
C LEU A 27 7.33 -7.74 1.00
N GLN A 28 7.36 -8.52 2.09
CA GLN A 28 8.55 -9.29 2.48
C GLN A 28 8.78 -10.54 1.62
N ARG A 29 7.71 -11.14 1.07
CA ARG A 29 7.79 -12.43 0.36
C ARG A 29 7.83 -12.31 -1.15
N LEU A 30 7.32 -11.23 -1.73
CA LEU A 30 7.14 -11.09 -3.17
C LEU A 30 8.06 -9.99 -3.74
N PRO A 31 8.50 -10.13 -5.00
CA PRO A 31 9.21 -9.06 -5.69
C PRO A 31 8.38 -7.78 -5.71
N ARG A 32 8.94 -6.68 -5.19
CA ARG A 32 8.19 -5.44 -4.98
C ARG A 32 7.56 -4.87 -6.25
N GLN A 33 8.19 -5.05 -7.41
CA GLN A 33 7.67 -4.60 -8.71
C GLN A 33 6.35 -5.30 -9.11
N ARG A 34 6.06 -6.48 -8.53
CA ARG A 34 4.83 -7.23 -8.77
C ARG A 34 3.71 -6.91 -7.76
N CYS A 35 4.00 -6.14 -6.71
CA CYS A 35 3.00 -5.74 -5.72
C CYS A 35 2.24 -4.50 -6.19
N LEU A 36 0.98 -4.69 -6.57
CA LEU A 36 0.11 -3.65 -7.11
C LEU A 36 -1.12 -3.46 -6.22
N ALA A 37 -1.62 -2.23 -6.10
CA ALA A 37 -2.80 -1.93 -5.29
C ALA A 37 -3.73 -0.91 -5.98
N THR A 38 -5.00 -1.29 -6.15
CA THR A 38 -6.06 -0.43 -6.70
C THR A 38 -6.53 0.63 -5.70
N GLY A 39 -6.59 0.27 -4.41
CA GLY A 39 -7.05 1.16 -3.34
C GLY A 39 -6.04 2.25 -2.98
N TYR A 40 -6.49 3.51 -2.95
CA TYR A 40 -5.67 4.65 -2.51
C TYR A 40 -5.15 4.45 -1.09
N SER A 41 -6.00 4.03 -0.14
CA SER A 41 -5.63 3.82 1.26
C SER A 41 -4.50 2.80 1.41
N CYS A 42 -4.52 1.74 0.61
CA CYS A 42 -3.46 0.72 0.59
C CYS A 42 -2.13 1.33 0.12
N ARG A 43 -2.16 2.05 -1.01
CA ARG A 43 -0.96 2.72 -1.54
C ARG A 43 -0.41 3.78 -0.59
N SER A 44 -1.27 4.58 0.03
CA SER A 44 -0.86 5.63 0.96
C SER A 44 -0.32 5.07 2.26
N GLN A 45 -0.94 4.00 2.80
CA GLN A 45 -0.45 3.31 3.98
C GLN A 45 0.96 2.75 3.75
N VAL A 46 1.16 2.00 2.67
CA VAL A 46 2.48 1.46 2.32
C VAL A 46 3.50 2.59 2.12
N LYS A 47 3.13 3.67 1.41
CA LYS A 47 4.02 4.83 1.23
C LYS A 47 4.44 5.47 2.55
N ARG A 48 3.50 5.62 3.49
CA ARG A 48 3.77 6.21 4.80
C ARG A 48 4.70 5.37 5.66
N ILE A 49 4.55 4.05 5.61
CA ILE A 49 5.26 3.11 6.49
C ILE A 49 6.62 2.75 5.90
N GLU A 50 6.68 2.47 4.59
CA GLU A 50 7.89 1.97 3.90
C GLU A 50 8.66 3.08 3.16
N GLY A 51 8.19 4.33 3.21
CA GLY A 51 8.74 5.47 2.46
C GLY A 51 8.45 5.43 0.95
N ASN A 52 8.16 4.26 0.38
CA ASN A 52 7.83 4.05 -1.01
C ASN A 52 6.42 3.46 -1.18
N GLY A 53 5.65 3.96 -2.13
CA GLY A 53 4.30 3.46 -2.41
C GLY A 53 4.27 2.19 -3.25
N LEU A 54 3.07 1.63 -3.42
CA LEU A 54 2.78 0.61 -4.44
C LEU A 54 2.26 1.28 -5.71
N ARG A 55 2.49 0.64 -6.85
CA ARG A 55 1.94 1.09 -8.13
C ARG A 55 0.46 0.75 -8.22
N HIS A 56 -0.29 1.59 -8.92
CA HIS A 56 -1.63 1.22 -9.37
C HIS A 56 -1.53 0.26 -10.55
N PRO A 57 -2.41 -0.76 -10.69
CA PRO A 57 -2.36 -1.67 -11.83
C PRO A 57 -2.37 -0.99 -13.20
N LEU A 58 -3.09 0.13 -13.36
CA LEU A 58 -3.05 0.91 -14.62
C LEU A 58 -1.65 1.45 -14.95
N GLN A 59 -0.84 1.81 -13.94
CA GLN A 59 0.54 2.22 -14.19
C GLN A 59 1.39 1.05 -14.68
N ALA A 60 1.12 -0.17 -14.20
CA ALA A 60 1.78 -1.39 -14.68
C ALA A 60 1.38 -1.74 -16.12
N LEU A 61 0.09 -1.62 -16.43
CA LEU A 61 -0.42 -1.83 -17.78
C LEU A 61 0.13 -0.81 -18.78
N LEU A 62 0.28 0.46 -18.37
CA LEU A 62 0.83 1.51 -19.24
C LEU A 62 2.23 1.18 -19.76
N GLU A 63 3.08 0.55 -18.96
CA GLU A 63 4.43 0.13 -19.38
C GLU A 63 4.43 -1.06 -20.37
N MET A 64 3.28 -1.71 -20.57
CA MET A 64 3.12 -2.83 -21.50
C MET A 64 2.53 -2.42 -22.85
N ILE A 65 2.10 -1.16 -22.98
CA ILE A 65 1.54 -0.63 -24.22
C ILE A 65 2.71 -0.10 -25.08
N PRO A 66 2.81 -0.50 -26.37
CA PRO A 66 3.82 0.01 -27.30
C PRO A 66 3.76 1.52 -27.55
#